data_AF-A0A534NAF7-F1
#
_entry.id   AF-A0A534NAF7-F1
#
_cell.length_a   1.000
_cell.length_b   1.000
_cell.length_c   1.000
_cell.angle_alpha   90.00
_cell.angle_beta   90.00
_cell.angle_gamma   90.00
#
_symmetry.space_group_name_H-M   'P 1'
#
loop_
_entity.id
_entity.type
_entity.pdbx_description
1 polymer ?
#
loop_
_entity_poly.entity_id
_entity_poly.type
_entity_poly.pdbx_seq_one_letter_code
_entity_poly.pdbx_strand_id
1 'polypeptide(L)' 'MTDPEKQEHFYREVSNLPRKPYPSVEGIKKVMESYDYHEMRKYKPEDFYDDSFIRELDQSKFIDRLYN' A
#
# COMPACT_ATOMS: atom_id res chain seq x y z
N MET A 1 1.43 -12.68 16.95
CA MET A 1 0.17 -13.44 17.10
C MET A 1 0.55 -14.90 17.31
N THR A 2 0.09 -15.57 18.36
CA THR A 2 0.57 -16.92 18.77
C THR A 2 -0.39 -18.06 18.44
N ASP A 3 -1.60 -17.73 17.98
CA ASP A 3 -2.63 -18.67 17.55
C ASP A 3 -2.35 -19.13 16.09
N PRO A 4 -2.07 -20.43 15.85
CA PRO A 4 -1.72 -20.93 14.53
C PRO A 4 -2.81 -20.76 13.47
N GLU A 5 -4.09 -20.89 13.84
CA GLU A 5 -5.20 -20.76 12.90
C GLU A 5 -5.34 -19.32 12.42
N LYS A 6 -5.22 -18.37 13.35
CA LYS A 6 -5.17 -16.95 12.99
C LYS A 6 -3.95 -16.66 12.13
N GLN A 7 -2.79 -17.24 12.42
CA GLN A 7 -1.58 -16.99 11.63
C GLN A 7 -1.77 -17.44 10.17
N GLU A 8 -2.29 -18.65 9.97
CA GLU A 8 -2.61 -19.20 8.65
C GLU A 8 -3.65 -18.34 7.91
N HIS A 9 -4.70 -17.90 8.60
CA HIS A 9 -5.69 -16.98 8.05
C HIS A 9 -5.03 -15.69 7.53
N PHE A 10 -4.17 -15.04 8.34
CA PHE A 10 -3.46 -13.83 7.91
C PHE A 10 -2.53 -14.08 6.74
N TYR A 11 -1.84 -15.23 6.67
CA TYR A 11 -1.01 -15.57 5.51
C TYR A 11 -1.81 -15.66 4.21
N ARG A 12 -3.02 -16.24 4.24
CA ARG A 12 -3.90 -16.29 3.06
C ARG A 12 -4.37 -14.91 2.64
N GLU A 13 -4.75 -14.07 3.60
CA GLU A 13 -5.17 -12.69 3.32
C GLU A 13 -4.03 -11.87 2.69
N VAL A 14 -2.81 -11.97 3.23
CA VAL A 14 -1.63 -11.30 2.68
C VAL A 14 -1.29 -11.81 1.27
N SER A 15 -1.52 -13.09 0.99
CA SER A 15 -1.29 -13.69 -0.34
C SER A 15 -2.21 -13.14 -1.43
N ASN A 16 -3.36 -12.56 -1.04
CA ASN A 16 -4.30 -11.92 -1.96
C ASN A 16 -3.98 -10.44 -2.23
N LEU A 17 -3.02 -9.85 -1.51
CA LEU A 17 -2.61 -8.47 -1.74
C LEU A 17 -1.90 -8.32 -3.09
N PRO A 18 -2.01 -7.15 -3.75
CA PRO A 18 -1.26 -6.87 -4.96
C PRO A 18 0.24 -7.10 -4.74
N ARG A 19 0.88 -7.89 -5.62
CA ARG A 19 2.32 -8.16 -5.52
C ARG A 19 3.17 -6.92 -5.77
N LYS A 20 2.67 -5.98 -6.57
CA LYS A 20 3.38 -4.74 -6.88
C LYS A 20 3.25 -3.78 -5.70
N PRO A 21 4.37 -3.33 -5.10
CA PRO A 21 4.38 -2.59 -3.84
C PRO A 21 4.05 -1.10 -4.05
N TYR A 22 2.94 -0.80 -4.72
CA TYR A 22 2.47 0.57 -4.86
C TYR A 22 1.95 1.11 -3.52
N PRO A 23 2.21 2.39 -3.19
CA PRO A 23 1.56 3.05 -2.07
C PRO A 23 0.03 3.01 -2.19
N SER A 24 -0.68 2.83 -1.07
CA SER A 24 -2.14 2.83 -1.04
C SER A 24 -2.69 4.24 -0.88
N VAL A 25 -3.05 4.88 -2.00
CA VAL A 25 -3.67 6.23 -2.01
C VAL A 25 -4.99 6.23 -1.25
N GLU A 26 -5.81 5.20 -1.44
CA GLU A 26 -7.08 5.02 -0.72
C GLU A 26 -6.85 4.86 0.79
N GLY A 27 -5.76 4.19 1.19
CA GLY A 27 -5.36 4.08 2.60
C GLY A 27 -5.01 5.44 3.19
N ILE A 28 -4.21 6.24 2.49
CA ILE A 28 -3.85 7.61 2.91
C ILE A 28 -5.12 8.46 3.04
N LYS A 29 -5.99 8.44 2.04
CA LYS A 29 -7.27 9.15 2.06
C LYS A 29 -8.12 8.74 3.26
N LYS A 30 -8.19 7.44 3.57
CA LYS A 30 -8.96 6.95 4.70
C LYS A 30 -8.43 7.44 6.05
N VAL A 31 -7.11 7.52 6.19
CA VAL A 31 -6.46 8.10 7.38
C VAL A 31 -6.80 9.59 7.49
N MET A 32 -6.73 10.35 6.40
CA MET A 32 -7.11 11.77 6.39
C MET A 32 -8.58 11.99 6.75
N GLU A 33 -9.50 11.14 6.28
CA GLU A 33 -10.91 11.18 6.69
C GLU A 33 -11.12 10.86 8.18
N SER A 34 -10.31 9.95 8.73
CA SER A 34 -10.43 9.53 10.13
C SER A 34 -9.82 10.55 11.10
N TYR A 35 -8.81 11.29 10.65
CA TYR A 35 -8.07 12.28 11.43
C TYR A 35 -8.16 13.66 10.75
N ASP A 36 -9.36 14.22 10.66
CA ASP A 36 -9.61 15.50 9.97
C ASP A 36 -9.27 16.73 10.84
N TYR A 37 -7.99 16.90 11.14
CA TYR A 37 -7.49 18.12 11.79
C TYR A 37 -7.45 19.28 10.80
N HIS A 38 -7.65 20.51 11.30
CA HIS A 38 -7.66 21.71 10.45
C HIS A 38 -6.42 21.84 9.54
N GLU A 39 -5.24 21.51 10.07
CA GLU A 39 -3.97 21.56 9.31
C GLU A 39 -3.91 20.51 8.19
N MET A 40 -4.55 19.36 8.35
CA MET A 40 -4.51 18.28 7.35
C MET A 40 -5.31 18.62 6.09
N ARG A 41 -6.32 19.48 6.20
CA ARG A 41 -7.15 19.93 5.06
C ARG A 41 -6.40 20.74 4.01
N LYS A 42 -5.16 21.16 4.32
CA LYS A 42 -4.28 21.89 3.40
C LYS A 42 -3.58 20.96 2.40
N TYR A 43 -3.55 19.67 2.69
CA TYR A 43 -2.84 18.67 1.89
C TYR A 43 -3.82 17.75 1.16
N LYS A 44 -3.37 17.14 0.09
CA LYS A 44 -4.05 16.07 -0.64
C LYS A 44 -3.38 14.73 -0.33
N PRO A 45 -4.06 13.59 -0.53
CA PRO A 45 -3.43 12.27 -0.37
C PRO A 45 -2.14 12.11 -1.18
N GLU A 46 -2.08 12.73 -2.36
CA GLU A 46 -0.91 12.72 -3.25
C GLU A 46 0.31 13.45 -2.70
N ASP A 47 0.17 14.31 -1.69
CA ASP A 47 1.30 14.99 -1.07
C ASP A 47 2.11 14.06 -0.13
N PHE A 48 1.59 12.86 0.17
CA PHE A 48 2.15 11.94 1.16
C PHE A 48 2.77 10.68 0.56
N TYR A 49 2.85 10.56 -0.75
CA TYR A 49 3.54 9.46 -1.40
C TYR A 49 4.23 9.90 -2.69
N ASP A 50 5.27 9.16 -3.07
CA ASP A 50 5.88 9.25 -4.38
C ASP A 50 5.98 7.83 -4.94
N ASP A 51 5.24 7.55 -6.00
CA ASP A 51 5.21 6.25 -6.66
C ASP A 51 6.13 6.20 -7.88
N SER A 52 6.89 7.27 -8.18
CA SER A 52 7.75 7.35 -9.36
C SER A 52 8.77 6.22 -9.43
N PHE A 53 9.41 5.90 -8.31
CA PHE A 53 10.39 4.82 -8.22
C PHE A 53 9.77 3.44 -8.51
N ILE A 54 8.64 3.13 -7.88
CA ILE A 54 7.95 1.84 -8.09
C ILE A 54 7.41 1.75 -9.52
N ARG A 55 6.86 2.86 -10.04
CA ARG A 55 6.35 2.96 -11.41
C ARG A 55 7.44 2.72 -12.45
N GLU A 56 8.64 3.27 -12.27
CA GLU A 56 9.78 3.03 -13.17
C GLU A 56 10.18 1.54 -13.19
N LEU A 57 10.27 0.91 -12.01
CA LEU A 57 10.57 -0.51 -11.88
C LEU A 57 9.48 -1.41 -12.50
N ASP A 58 8.22 -1.03 -12.36
CA ASP A 58 7.11 -1.74 -12.95
C ASP A 58 7.11 -1.62 -14.49
N GLN A 59 7.26 -0.40 -15.00
CA GLN A 59 7.32 -0.12 -16.43
C GLN A 59 8.50 -0.83 -17.12
N SER A 60 9.65 -0.97 -16.44
CA SER A 60 10.81 -1.72 -16.94
C SER A 60 10.66 -3.25 -16.87
N LYS A 61 9.49 -3.75 -16.42
CA LYS A 61 9.20 -5.17 -16.19
C LYS A 61 10.12 -5.83 -15.16
N PHE A 62 10.83 -5.06 -14.36
CA PHE A 62 11.74 -5.58 -13.35
C PHE A 62 10.97 -6.34 -12.26
N ILE A 63 9.89 -5.76 -11.75
CA ILE A 63 9.07 -6.38 -10.70
C ILE A 63 8.43 -7.67 -11.19
N ASP A 64 7.87 -7.67 -12.41
CA ASP A 64 7.27 -8.88 -13.02
C ASP A 64 8.31 -10.03 -13.09
N ARG A 65 9.58 -9.73 -13.40
CA ARG A 65 10.65 -10.75 -13.47
C ARG A 65 11.10 -11.29 -12.11
N LEU A 66 10.96 -10.54 -11.02
CA LEU A 66 11.37 -10.97 -9.68
C LEU A 66 10.43 -12.02 -9.06
N TYR A 67 9.16 -12.01 -9.47
CA TYR A 67 8.10 -12.85 -8.89
C TYR A 67 7.57 -13.93 -9.84
N ASN A 68 8.30 -14.19 -10.92
CA ASN A 68 8.07 -15.31 -11.85
C ASN A 68 8.77 -16.58 -11.36
#